data_AF-A0A6G2QIC7-F1
#
_entry.id   AF-A0A6G2QIC7-F1
#
_cell.length_a   1.000
_cell.length_b   1.000
_cell.length_c   1.000
_cell.angle_alpha   90.00
_cell.angle_beta   90.00
_cell.angle_gamma   90.00
#
_symmetry.space_group_name_H-M   'P 1'
#
loop_
_entity.id
_entity.type
_entity.pdbx_description
1 polymer ?
#
loop_
_entity_poly.entity_id
_entity_poly.type
_entity_poly.pdbx_seq_one_letter_code
_entity_poly.pdbx_strand_id
1 'polypeptide(L)' 'AVRRLLPAVRAEDLVPAPAGVRAQAVLRDGTLVDDFLIEETARAVHVLNAPSPAATACLPIGREVARRALAGLAAAGR' A
#
# COMPACT_ATOMS: atom_id res chain seq x y z
N ALA A 1 -4.88 -19.23 14.68
CA ALA A 1 -5.15 -19.13 13.24
C ALA A 1 -4.47 -20.25 12.44
N VAL A 2 -3.13 -20.35 12.46
CA VAL A 2 -2.36 -21.34 11.65
C VAL A 2 -2.77 -22.80 11.86
N ARG A 3 -3.09 -23.24 13.08
CA ARG A 3 -3.58 -24.61 13.37
C ARG A 3 -4.87 -24.99 12.63
N ARG A 4 -5.67 -24.03 12.16
CA ARG A 4 -6.86 -24.32 11.34
C ARG A 4 -6.48 -24.79 9.93
N LEU A 5 -5.35 -24.30 9.40
CA LEU A 5 -4.84 -24.65 8.07
C LEU A 5 -3.82 -25.80 8.14
N LEU A 6 -3.06 -25.89 9.24
CA LEU A 6 -2.07 -26.93 9.47
C LEU A 6 -2.19 -27.51 10.89
N PRO A 7 -3.07 -28.51 11.12
CA PRO A 7 -3.39 -28.99 12.48
C PRO A 7 -2.21 -29.55 13.26
N ALA A 8 -1.20 -30.08 12.57
CA ALA A 8 -0.01 -30.68 13.19
C ALA A 8 0.93 -29.65 13.84
N VAL A 9 0.82 -28.35 13.49
CA VAL A 9 1.72 -27.32 14.03
C VAL A 9 1.54 -27.17 15.53
N ARG A 10 2.67 -27.08 16.21
CA ARG A 10 2.78 -26.95 17.65
C ARG A 10 3.44 -25.63 18.05
N ALA A 11 3.51 -25.37 19.35
CA ALA A 11 4.09 -24.14 19.85
C ALA A 11 5.61 -24.10 19.63
N GLU A 12 6.29 -25.26 19.67
CA GLU A 12 7.73 -25.34 19.45
C GLU A 12 8.14 -24.97 18.01
N ASP A 13 7.23 -25.12 17.05
CA ASP A 13 7.48 -24.83 15.64
C ASP A 13 7.48 -23.32 15.34
N LEU A 14 7.05 -22.47 16.30
CA LEU A 14 6.93 -21.04 16.13
C LEU A 14 8.18 -20.32 16.66
N VAL A 15 8.75 -19.46 15.83
CA VAL A 15 9.85 -18.56 16.22
C VAL A 15 9.33 -17.12 16.37
N PRO A 16 9.92 -16.32 17.28
CA PRO A 16 9.61 -14.90 17.36
C PRO A 16 9.85 -14.19 16.02
N ALA A 17 8.92 -13.32 15.64
CA ALA A 17 9.02 -12.48 14.46
C ALA A 17 8.60 -11.04 14.80
N PRO A 18 9.17 -10.03 14.12
CA PRO A 18 8.78 -8.65 14.34
C PRO A 18 7.33 -8.41 13.92
N ALA A 19 6.65 -7.50 14.62
CA ALA A 19 5.36 -6.99 14.19
C ALA A 19 5.54 -6.01 13.00
N GLY A 20 4.60 -6.01 12.06
CA GLY A 20 4.55 -5.07 10.95
C GLY A 20 3.22 -4.30 10.93
N VAL A 21 3.27 -3.03 10.55
CA VAL A 21 2.09 -2.18 10.35
C VAL A 21 1.92 -1.91 8.86
N ARG A 22 0.69 -2.04 8.36
CA ARG A 22 0.35 -1.65 6.97
C ARG A 22 -0.17 -0.22 6.98
N ALA A 23 0.39 0.63 6.11
CA ALA A 23 -0.18 1.93 5.79
C ALA A 23 -1.43 1.72 4.91
N GLN A 24 -2.52 1.31 5.56
CA GLN A 24 -3.81 0.96 4.98
C GLN A 24 -4.80 2.08 5.26
N ALA A 25 -5.37 2.67 4.22
CA ALA A 25 -6.41 3.66 4.31
C ALA A 25 -7.74 2.99 4.71
N VAL A 26 -8.49 3.70 5.55
CA VAL A 26 -9.83 3.33 5.98
C VAL A 26 -10.76 4.47 5.58
N LEU A 27 -11.81 4.14 4.84
CA LEU A 27 -12.83 5.09 4.43
C LEU A 27 -13.72 5.47 5.62
N ARG A 28 -14.51 6.53 5.45
CA ARG A 28 -15.37 7.07 6.53
C ARG A 28 -16.42 6.08 7.03
N ASP A 29 -16.81 5.14 6.20
CA ASP A 29 -17.74 4.05 6.51
C ASP A 29 -17.05 2.84 7.17
N GLY A 30 -15.74 2.89 7.38
CA GLY A 30 -14.94 1.82 7.94
C GLY A 30 -14.39 0.82 6.92
N THR A 31 -14.69 1.00 5.63
CA THR A 31 -14.20 0.11 4.56
C THR A 31 -12.69 0.26 4.39
N LEU A 32 -11.98 -0.86 4.30
CA LEU A 32 -10.55 -0.88 3.96
C LEU A 32 -10.37 -0.67 2.45
N VAL A 33 -9.42 0.18 2.08
CA VAL A 33 -9.13 0.40 0.66
C VAL A 33 -8.20 -0.69 0.15
N ASP A 34 -8.73 -1.58 -0.70
CA ASP A 34 -7.97 -2.75 -1.15
C ASP A 34 -6.80 -2.43 -2.11
N ASP A 35 -6.91 -1.37 -2.91
CA ASP A 35 -5.93 -1.02 -3.97
C ASP A 35 -5.35 0.39 -3.80
N PHE A 36 -4.48 0.82 -4.71
CA PHE A 36 -3.83 2.13 -4.65
C PHE A 36 -4.86 3.28 -4.64
N LEU A 37 -4.72 4.16 -3.64
CA LEU A 37 -5.48 5.42 -3.57
C LEU A 37 -4.50 6.56 -3.76
N ILE A 38 -4.62 7.25 -4.90
CA ILE A 38 -3.78 8.38 -5.26
C ILE A 38 -4.67 9.58 -5.53
N GLU A 39 -4.42 10.66 -4.81
CA GLU A 39 -5.13 11.95 -4.95
C GLU A 39 -4.16 13.02 -5.44
N GLU A 40 -4.66 13.97 -6.23
CA GLU A 40 -3.86 15.01 -6.85
C GLU A 40 -4.37 16.40 -6.46
N THR A 41 -3.44 17.30 -6.16
CA THR A 41 -3.70 18.73 -5.99
C THR A 41 -2.86 19.50 -6.98
N ALA A 42 -3.03 20.83 -7.04
CA ALA A 42 -2.27 21.69 -7.95
C ALA A 42 -0.74 21.57 -7.81
N ARG A 43 -0.22 21.09 -6.67
CA ARG A 43 1.22 21.01 -6.39
C ARG A 43 1.68 19.71 -5.73
N ALA A 44 0.82 18.70 -5.64
CA ALA A 44 1.18 17.44 -4.97
C ALA A 44 0.44 16.25 -5.57
N VAL A 45 1.14 15.11 -5.57
CA VAL A 45 0.57 13.78 -5.79
C VAL A 45 0.62 13.07 -4.45
N HIS A 46 -0.53 12.78 -3.86
CA HIS A 46 -0.68 12.11 -2.57
C HIS A 46 -0.93 10.63 -2.79
N VAL A 47 0.00 9.77 -2.34
CA VAL A 47 -0.23 8.32 -2.27
C VAL A 47 -0.83 8.02 -0.90
N LEU A 48 -2.16 7.96 -0.83
CA LEU A 48 -2.91 7.81 0.42
C LEU A 48 -3.03 6.35 0.85
N ASN A 49 -3.06 5.44 -0.13
CA ASN A 49 -3.11 4.00 0.12
C ASN A 49 -2.16 3.32 -0.87
N ALA A 50 -1.18 2.60 -0.34
CA ALA A 50 -0.41 1.63 -1.09
C ALA A 50 -0.07 0.42 -0.21
N PRO A 51 -1.08 -0.30 0.29
CA PRO A 51 -0.90 -1.58 0.95
C PRO A 51 -0.48 -2.62 -0.10
N SER A 52 -0.15 -3.83 0.34
CA SER A 52 0.16 -4.97 -0.54
C SER A 52 -0.80 -4.96 -1.74
N PRO A 53 -0.29 -4.85 -2.98
CA PRO A 53 1.03 -5.29 -3.43
C PRO A 53 2.16 -4.24 -3.44
N ALA A 54 2.12 -3.11 -2.73
CA ALA A 54 3.16 -2.06 -2.90
C ALA A 54 4.63 -2.51 -2.87
N ALA A 55 4.99 -3.52 -2.06
CA ALA A 55 6.34 -4.10 -2.09
C ALA A 55 6.62 -4.90 -3.38
N THR A 56 5.65 -5.67 -3.89
CA THR A 56 5.77 -6.48 -5.11
C THR A 56 5.54 -5.67 -6.39
N ALA A 57 4.76 -4.60 -6.32
CA ALA A 57 4.42 -3.69 -7.41
C ALA A 57 5.11 -2.33 -7.29
N CYS A 58 6.22 -2.25 -6.56
CA CYS A 58 6.92 -0.99 -6.27
C CYS A 58 7.39 -0.25 -7.54
N LEU A 59 7.83 -0.98 -8.57
CA LEU A 59 8.28 -0.39 -9.82
C LEU A 59 7.10 0.14 -10.67
N PRO A 60 6.02 -0.63 -10.92
CA PRO A 60 4.83 -0.10 -11.57
C PRO A 60 4.23 1.13 -10.87
N ILE A 61 4.02 1.09 -9.56
CA ILE A 61 3.43 2.23 -8.84
C ILE A 61 4.38 3.44 -8.85
N GLY A 62 5.69 3.23 -8.72
CA GLY A 62 6.67 4.31 -8.82
C GLY A 62 6.63 5.02 -10.18
N ARG A 63 6.48 4.25 -11.28
CA ARG A 63 6.31 4.83 -12.63
C ARG A 63 5.01 5.63 -12.74
N GLU A 64 3.92 5.13 -12.17
CA GLU A 64 2.62 5.81 -12.21
C GLU A 64 2.65 7.14 -11.42
N VAL A 65 3.24 7.14 -10.23
CA VAL A 65 3.43 8.35 -9.43
C VAL A 65 4.31 9.37 -10.17
N ALA A 66 5.41 8.92 -10.78
CA ALA A 66 6.29 9.79 -11.57
C ALA A 66 5.56 10.38 -12.80
N ARG A 67 4.76 9.56 -13.50
CA ARG A 67 3.96 10.01 -14.65
C ARG A 67 3.00 11.13 -14.27
N ARG A 68 2.26 10.97 -13.16
CA ARG A 68 1.33 12.00 -12.64
C ARG A 68 2.07 13.28 -12.25
N ALA A 69 3.18 13.15 -11.53
CA ALA A 69 3.98 14.31 -11.11
C ALA A 69 4.52 15.11 -12.32
N LEU A 70 5.05 14.43 -13.34
CA LEU A 70 5.55 15.08 -14.56
C LEU A 70 4.43 15.76 -15.35
N ALA A 71 3.26 15.13 -15.45
CA ALA A 71 2.09 15.75 -16.08
C ALA A 71 1.65 17.04 -15.36
N GLY A 72 1.65 17.01 -14.02
CA GLY A 72 1.31 18.19 -13.20
C GLY A 72 2.32 19.34 -13.35
N LEU A 73 3.61 19.04 -13.52
CA LEU A 73 4.63 20.04 -13.78
C LEU A 73 4.42 20.70 -15.16
N ALA A 74 4.25 19.89 -16.20
CA ALA A 74 4.02 20.38 -17.56
C ALA A 74 2.76 21.26 -17.66
N ALA A 75 1.66 20.85 -17.03
CA ALA A 75 0.41 21.63 -17.01
C ALA A 75 0.56 22.98 -16.28
N ALA A 76 1.48 23.07 -15.32
CA ALA A 76 1.76 24.31 -14.59
C ALA A 76 2.76 25.24 -15.30
N GLY A 77 3.22 24.89 -16.51
CA GLY A 77 4.23 25.64 -17.24
C GLY A 77 5.59 25.69 -16.54
N ARG A 78 5.90 24.67 -15.74
CA ARG A 78 7.16 24.52 -14.99
C ARG A 78 7.98 23.34 -15.48
#